data_AF-A0A6A6I197-F1
#
_entry.id   AF-A0A6A6I197-F1
#
_cell.length_a   1.000
_cell.length_b   1.000
_cell.length_c   1.000
_cell.angle_alpha   90.00
_cell.angle_beta   90.00
_cell.angle_gamma   90.00
#
_symmetry.space_group_name_H-M   'P 1'
#
loop_
_entity.id
_entity.type
_entity.pdbx_description
1 polymer ?
#
loop_
_entity_poly.entity_id
_entity_poly.type
_entity_poly.pdbx_seq_one_letter_code
_entity_poly.pdbx_strand_id
1 'polypeptide(L)'
;MAAPHYLPVHQQLQTHQQFQVITAIPVSIFNFNKPIINMSASADDQYEQQNDFTNDAPAGDSKDNDYVSRTGQYQVPVQKDEVPVADLYDPVTADSDQQLAQDENDAIDRSNIVEGRTRGATKKAGTYAEPGDEEGLPGADDGTSAIRK
;
A
#
# COMPACT_ATOMS: atom_id res chain seq x y z
N MET A 1 -6.01 78.27 4.36
CA MET A 1 -4.74 78.79 4.92
C MET A 1 -3.58 78.06 4.25
N ALA A 2 -2.49 78.80 4.07
CA ALA A 2 -1.29 78.45 3.32
C ALA A 2 -0.51 77.25 3.89
N ALA A 3 0.40 76.71 3.05
CA ALA A 3 1.36 75.64 3.34
C ALA A 3 2.33 75.96 4.50
N PRO A 4 3.11 74.95 4.94
CA PRO A 4 4.55 75.09 4.65
C PRO A 4 5.27 73.83 4.15
N HIS A 5 6.22 74.10 3.25
CA HIS A 5 7.47 73.42 2.94
C HIS A 5 8.21 72.73 4.12
N TYR A 6 8.80 71.54 3.90
CA TYR A 6 10.26 71.31 3.77
C TYR A 6 10.57 69.82 3.37
N LEU A 7 11.62 69.61 2.56
CA LEU A 7 12.17 68.34 2.01
C LEU A 7 13.30 67.77 2.92
N PRO A 8 14.15 66.79 2.52
CA PRO A 8 14.00 65.36 2.13
C PRO A 8 14.94 64.44 2.99
N VAL A 9 15.17 63.15 2.64
CA VAL A 9 16.50 62.43 2.61
C VAL A 9 16.34 60.89 2.49
N HIS A 10 16.93 60.34 1.42
CA HIS A 10 17.40 58.95 1.14
C HIS A 10 16.42 57.75 1.30
N GLN A 11 16.39 56.73 0.44
CA GLN A 11 17.40 56.20 -0.48
C GLN A 11 16.73 55.39 -1.62
N GLN A 12 17.42 55.30 -2.74
CA GLN A 12 17.02 54.64 -3.97
C GLN A 12 17.02 53.10 -3.87
N LEU A 13 16.12 52.46 -4.62
CA LEU A 13 16.45 51.24 -5.35
C LEU A 13 16.02 51.41 -6.81
N GLN A 14 17.00 51.70 -7.67
CA GLN A 14 16.87 51.64 -9.11
C GLN A 14 16.84 50.18 -9.56
N THR A 15 15.81 49.79 -10.28
CA THR A 15 15.87 48.62 -11.17
C THR A 15 15.43 49.06 -12.57
N HIS A 16 16.36 49.69 -13.30
CA HIS A 16 16.25 49.81 -14.75
C HIS A 16 16.87 48.56 -15.37
N GLN A 17 16.03 47.67 -15.88
CA GLN A 17 16.46 46.63 -16.82
C GLN A 17 16.80 47.32 -18.14
N GLN A 18 18.09 47.51 -18.38
CA GLN A 18 18.63 48.02 -19.64
C GLN A 18 18.68 46.88 -20.64
N PHE A 19 17.86 46.97 -21.69
CA PHE A 19 17.99 46.18 -22.91
C PHE A 19 19.37 46.45 -23.53
N GLN A 20 20.25 45.44 -23.55
CA GLN A 20 21.52 45.56 -24.26
C GLN A 20 21.34 45.20 -25.73
N VAL A 21 21.68 46.18 -26.55
CA VAL A 21 21.64 46.20 -28.01
C VAL A 21 22.70 45.21 -28.54
N ILE A 22 22.31 44.33 -29.46
CA ILE A 22 23.24 43.42 -30.14
C ILE A 22 24.13 44.24 -31.08
N THR A 23 25.37 44.48 -30.68
CA THR A 23 26.42 44.99 -31.58
C THR A 23 27.37 43.85 -31.94
N ALA A 24 27.48 43.60 -33.25
CA ALA A 24 28.30 42.58 -33.89
C ALA A 24 29.77 42.58 -33.42
N ILE A 25 30.34 41.39 -33.25
CA ILE A 25 31.78 41.17 -33.07
C ILE A 25 32.22 40.06 -34.06
N PRO A 26 33.32 40.23 -34.79
CA PRO A 26 33.71 39.36 -35.90
C PRO A 26 34.22 37.98 -35.44
N VAL A 27 33.93 36.96 -36.25
CA VAL A 27 34.35 35.57 -36.05
C VAL A 27 35.86 35.45 -36.27
N SER A 28 36.59 35.23 -35.18
CA SER A 28 38.00 34.81 -35.21
C SER A 28 38.12 33.42 -34.61
N ILE A 29 38.60 32.50 -35.43
CA ILE A 29 38.79 31.06 -35.21
C ILE A 29 39.73 30.83 -34.02
N PHE A 30 39.30 30.07 -33.01
CA PHE A 30 40.18 29.48 -32.00
C PHE A 30 39.86 27.99 -31.80
N ASN A 31 40.79 27.14 -32.24
CA ASN A 31 40.80 25.70 -32.02
C ASN A 31 40.98 25.38 -30.53
N PHE A 32 40.00 24.73 -29.90
CA PHE A 32 40.16 24.08 -28.60
C PHE A 32 40.02 22.57 -28.75
N ASN A 33 41.15 21.88 -28.89
CA ASN A 33 41.21 20.43 -28.72
C ASN A 33 42.12 20.10 -27.53
N LYS A 34 41.53 20.02 -26.32
CA LYS A 34 42.03 19.21 -25.20
C LYS A 34 40.85 18.75 -24.33
N PRO A 35 40.68 17.44 -24.07
CA PRO A 35 39.66 16.95 -23.15
C PRO A 35 40.10 17.22 -21.70
N ILE A 36 39.17 17.72 -20.89
CA ILE A 36 39.32 17.80 -19.43
C ILE A 36 39.27 16.37 -18.89
N ILE A 37 40.36 15.92 -18.25
CA ILE A 37 40.37 14.64 -17.54
C ILE A 37 39.51 14.82 -16.28
N ASN A 38 38.36 14.17 -16.23
CA ASN A 38 37.48 14.15 -15.06
C ASN A 38 38.17 13.42 -13.90
N MET A 39 38.23 14.09 -12.74
CA MET A 39 38.71 13.51 -11.49
C MET A 39 37.65 12.54 -10.93
N SER A 40 38.04 11.27 -10.84
CA SER A 40 37.56 10.19 -9.95
C SER A 40 36.05 9.97 -9.77
N ALA A 41 35.51 8.92 -10.41
CA ALA A 41 34.55 8.07 -9.71
C ALA A 41 35.30 7.39 -8.54
N SER A 42 34.75 7.44 -7.34
CA SER A 42 35.30 6.71 -6.20
C SER A 42 35.13 5.19 -6.41
N ALA A 43 35.91 4.37 -5.71
CA ALA A 43 35.73 2.91 -5.77
C ALA A 43 34.31 2.50 -5.36
N ASP A 44 33.68 3.26 -4.46
CA ASP A 44 32.29 3.08 -4.05
C ASP A 44 31.33 3.40 -5.22
N ASP A 45 31.54 4.50 -5.95
CA ASP A 45 30.73 4.82 -7.14
C ASP A 45 30.85 3.75 -8.24
N GLN A 46 32.03 3.13 -8.37
CA GLN A 46 32.26 2.03 -9.31
C GLN A 46 31.58 0.73 -8.84
N TYR A 47 31.55 0.47 -7.53
CA TYR A 47 30.89 -0.70 -6.94
C TYR A 47 29.37 -0.60 -7.10
N GLU A 48 28.79 0.58 -6.82
CA GLU A 48 27.37 0.82 -7.03
C GLU A 48 27.03 0.75 -8.52
N GLN A 49 27.82 1.33 -9.44
CA GLN A 49 27.53 1.21 -10.89
C GLN A 49 27.63 -0.23 -11.43
N GLN A 50 28.51 -1.07 -10.88
CA GLN A 50 28.66 -2.46 -11.30
C GLN A 50 27.61 -3.39 -10.68
N ASN A 51 27.13 -3.06 -9.48
CA ASN A 51 26.19 -3.89 -8.72
C ASN A 51 24.77 -3.30 -8.63
N ASP A 52 24.52 -2.13 -9.21
CA ASP A 52 23.18 -1.62 -9.58
C ASP A 52 22.65 -2.48 -10.72
N PHE A 53 22.42 -3.74 -10.36
CA PHE A 53 21.78 -4.78 -11.13
C PHE A 53 20.30 -4.40 -11.26
N THR A 54 20.01 -3.50 -12.17
CA THR A 54 18.63 -3.22 -12.58
C THR A 54 18.30 -3.86 -13.92
N ASN A 55 18.90 -5.02 -14.24
CA ASN A 55 18.50 -5.85 -15.40
C ASN A 55 18.62 -7.38 -15.22
N ASP A 56 19.21 -7.90 -14.13
CA ASP A 56 19.36 -9.37 -13.91
C ASP A 56 18.42 -9.91 -12.82
N ALA A 57 17.63 -9.03 -12.20
CA ALA A 57 16.44 -9.47 -11.50
C ALA A 57 15.43 -9.97 -12.57
N PRO A 58 14.86 -11.17 -12.44
CA PRO A 58 13.79 -11.59 -13.32
C PRO A 58 12.68 -10.55 -13.23
N ALA A 59 12.31 -9.96 -14.37
CA ALA A 59 11.35 -8.87 -14.41
C ALA A 59 9.98 -9.23 -13.82
N GLY A 60 9.71 -10.52 -13.60
CA GLY A 60 8.44 -11.06 -13.16
C GLY A 60 7.37 -10.85 -14.22
N ASP A 61 6.60 -11.88 -14.55
CA ASP A 61 5.34 -11.59 -15.23
C ASP A 61 4.37 -11.07 -14.18
N SER A 62 3.89 -9.85 -14.35
CA SER A 62 2.82 -9.29 -13.49
C SER A 62 1.47 -9.98 -13.70
N LYS A 63 1.39 -10.86 -14.71
CA LYS A 63 0.22 -11.61 -15.17
C LYS A 63 0.56 -13.10 -15.22
N ASP A 64 0.44 -13.76 -14.08
CA ASP A 64 0.73 -15.19 -13.96
C ASP A 64 -0.56 -15.94 -13.67
N ASN A 65 -1.02 -16.77 -14.61
CA ASN A 65 -2.24 -17.57 -14.46
C ASN A 65 -1.94 -19.05 -14.18
N ASP A 66 -0.74 -19.43 -13.74
CA ASP A 66 -0.39 -20.83 -13.45
C ASP A 66 -1.23 -21.43 -12.32
N TYR A 67 -1.85 -20.59 -11.49
CA TYR A 67 -2.82 -21.00 -10.47
C TYR A 67 -4.20 -21.38 -11.06
N VAL A 68 -4.49 -21.02 -12.31
CA VAL A 68 -5.78 -21.29 -12.97
C VAL A 68 -5.81 -22.73 -13.45
N SER A 69 -6.78 -23.51 -12.96
CA SER A 69 -6.87 -24.93 -13.27
C SER A 69 -6.98 -25.17 -14.77
N ARG A 70 -6.22 -26.16 -15.26
CA ARG A 70 -6.24 -26.61 -16.66
C ARG A 70 -7.54 -27.37 -16.95
N THR A 71 -7.97 -27.35 -18.21
CA THR A 71 -9.15 -28.09 -18.66
C THR A 71 -8.98 -29.59 -18.42
N GLY A 72 -10.04 -30.26 -17.93
CA GLY A 72 -10.05 -31.71 -17.72
C GLY A 72 -9.54 -32.20 -16.36
N GLN A 73 -9.27 -31.29 -15.41
CA GLN A 73 -8.93 -31.62 -14.02
C GLN A 73 -10.01 -31.10 -13.05
N TYR A 74 -9.95 -31.51 -11.78
CA TYR A 74 -10.76 -30.89 -10.73
C TYR A 74 -10.49 -29.38 -10.73
N GLN A 75 -11.54 -28.60 -10.98
CA GLN A 75 -11.43 -27.17 -11.23
C GLN A 75 -11.94 -26.39 -10.03
N VAL A 76 -11.04 -25.70 -9.35
CA VAL A 76 -11.41 -24.65 -8.40
C VAL A 76 -11.69 -23.38 -9.20
N PRO A 77 -12.84 -22.71 -9.01
CA PRO A 77 -13.15 -21.49 -9.74
C PRO A 77 -12.26 -20.35 -9.23
N VAL A 78 -11.12 -20.17 -9.89
CA VAL A 78 -10.19 -19.07 -9.65
C VAL A 78 -10.25 -18.11 -10.84
N GLN A 79 -10.20 -16.81 -10.55
CA GLN A 79 -10.25 -15.76 -11.54
C GLN A 79 -8.85 -15.45 -12.07
N LYS A 80 -8.72 -15.25 -13.39
CA LYS A 80 -7.46 -14.85 -14.02
C LYS A 80 -7.06 -13.43 -13.67
N ASP A 81 -5.76 -13.14 -13.67
CA ASP A 81 -5.19 -11.84 -13.30
C ASP A 81 -5.61 -10.68 -14.22
N GLU A 82 -5.99 -10.96 -15.46
CA GLU A 82 -6.42 -9.95 -16.43
C GLU A 82 -7.93 -9.75 -16.42
N VAL A 83 -8.69 -10.66 -15.79
CA VAL A 83 -10.15 -10.56 -15.80
C VAL A 83 -10.53 -9.46 -14.81
N PRO A 84 -11.24 -8.40 -15.28
CA PRO A 84 -11.73 -7.37 -14.38
C PRO A 84 -12.62 -7.98 -13.30
N VAL A 85 -12.32 -7.70 -12.04
CA VAL A 85 -13.22 -8.01 -10.93
C VAL A 85 -14.33 -6.97 -10.94
N ALA A 86 -15.57 -7.42 -10.78
CA ALA A 86 -16.69 -6.51 -10.63
C ALA A 86 -16.53 -5.71 -9.32
N ASP A 87 -16.53 -4.39 -9.42
CA ASP A 87 -16.69 -3.54 -8.26
C ASP A 87 -18.15 -3.59 -7.83
N LEU A 88 -18.39 -3.87 -6.55
CA LEU A 88 -19.73 -3.97 -5.99
C LEU A 88 -20.31 -2.58 -5.67
N TYR A 89 -19.47 -1.55 -5.72
CA TYR A 89 -19.84 -0.19 -5.34
C TYR A 89 -19.86 0.73 -6.56
N ASP A 90 -20.85 1.63 -6.60
CA ASP A 90 -20.89 2.69 -7.60
C ASP A 90 -19.92 3.80 -7.18
N PRO A 91 -18.83 4.06 -7.96
CA PRO A 91 -17.82 5.05 -7.59
C PRO A 91 -18.37 6.48 -7.52
N VAL A 92 -19.53 6.75 -8.12
CA VAL A 92 -20.17 8.08 -8.07
C VAL A 92 -20.88 8.30 -6.75
N THR A 93 -21.46 7.26 -6.16
CA THR A 93 -22.26 7.37 -4.92
C THR A 93 -21.51 6.91 -3.68
N ALA A 94 -20.45 6.10 -3.83
CA ALA A 94 -19.68 5.56 -2.72
C ALA A 94 -19.06 6.67 -1.84
N ASP A 95 -18.61 7.78 -2.44
CA ASP A 95 -18.05 8.94 -1.74
C ASP A 95 -19.07 10.10 -1.69
N SER A 96 -20.31 9.80 -1.30
CA SER A 96 -21.37 10.79 -1.16
C SER A 96 -21.77 11.01 0.29
N ASP A 97 -22.19 12.24 0.61
CA ASP A 97 -22.72 12.59 1.95
C ASP A 97 -23.91 11.71 2.35
N GLN A 98 -24.68 11.21 1.38
CA GLN A 98 -25.78 10.29 1.62
C GLN A 98 -25.27 8.94 2.17
N GLN A 99 -24.17 8.42 1.62
CA GLN A 99 -23.56 7.18 2.10
C GLN A 99 -23.04 7.36 3.53
N LEU A 100 -22.36 8.47 3.81
CA LEU A 100 -21.90 8.79 5.16
C LEU A 100 -23.06 8.84 6.17
N ALA A 101 -24.16 9.49 5.83
CA ALA A 101 -25.32 9.56 6.71
C ALA A 101 -25.96 8.18 6.98
N GLN A 102 -25.97 7.28 5.98
CA GLN A 102 -26.44 5.90 6.18
C GLN A 102 -25.50 5.14 7.12
N ASP A 103 -24.20 5.21 6.86
CA ASP A 103 -23.18 4.55 7.67
C ASP A 103 -23.20 5.04 9.13
N GLU A 104 -23.40 6.35 9.36
CA GLU A 104 -23.55 6.92 10.70
C GLU A 104 -24.78 6.39 11.44
N ASN A 105 -25.90 6.19 10.74
CA ASN A 105 -27.11 5.61 11.31
C ASN A 105 -26.93 4.13 11.63
N ASP A 106 -26.29 3.37 10.74
CA ASP A 106 -26.04 1.94 10.94
C ASP A 106 -25.01 1.71 12.07
N ALA A 107 -24.00 2.57 12.18
CA ALA A 107 -22.98 2.49 13.22
C ALA A 107 -23.55 2.70 14.64
N ILE A 108 -24.58 3.56 14.76
CA ILE A 108 -25.25 3.80 16.05
C ILE A 108 -26.41 2.83 16.31
N ASP A 109 -26.84 2.06 15.33
CA ASP A 109 -27.93 1.09 15.48
C ASP A 109 -27.52 -0.08 16.37
N ARG A 110 -28.10 -0.09 17.57
CA ARG A 110 -27.88 -1.16 18.56
C ARG A 110 -28.60 -2.45 18.21
N SER A 111 -29.55 -2.44 17.28
CA SER A 111 -30.30 -3.64 16.88
C SER A 111 -29.41 -4.70 16.22
N ASN A 112 -28.31 -4.27 15.58
CA ASN A 112 -27.29 -5.14 14.99
C ASN A 112 -26.25 -5.65 16.02
N ILE A 113 -26.34 -5.22 17.28
CA ILE A 113 -25.43 -5.63 18.35
C ILE A 113 -26.07 -6.79 19.13
N VAL A 114 -25.36 -7.92 19.21
CA VAL A 114 -25.78 -9.04 20.06
C VAL A 114 -25.77 -8.60 21.53
N GLU A 115 -26.91 -8.72 22.21
CA GLU A 115 -27.02 -8.34 23.61
C GLU A 115 -26.21 -9.27 24.53
N GLY A 116 -25.45 -8.67 25.45
CA GLY A 116 -24.75 -9.39 26.51
C GLY A 116 -23.41 -10.01 26.11
N ARG A 117 -22.95 -10.96 26.94
CA ARG A 117 -21.66 -11.63 26.74
C ARG A 117 -21.86 -12.91 25.92
N THR A 118 -21.31 -12.97 24.71
CA THR A 118 -21.24 -14.20 23.92
C THR A 118 -20.24 -15.23 24.49
N ARG A 119 -19.32 -14.78 25.37
CA ARG A 119 -18.37 -15.63 26.10
C ARG A 119 -18.70 -15.69 27.58
N GLY A 120 -18.98 -16.88 28.08
CA GLY A 120 -19.29 -17.11 29.49
C GLY A 120 -20.55 -17.93 29.74
N ALA A 121 -21.26 -18.38 28.70
CA ALA A 121 -22.20 -19.49 28.79
C ALA A 121 -21.45 -20.82 29.01
N THR A 122 -20.52 -20.85 29.97
CA THR A 122 -19.92 -22.09 30.42
C THR A 122 -20.97 -22.83 31.23
N LYS A 123 -20.97 -24.16 31.13
CA LYS A 123 -21.86 -24.97 31.96
C LYS A 123 -21.59 -24.65 33.44
N LYS A 124 -22.62 -24.75 34.30
CA LYS A 124 -22.46 -24.49 35.74
C LYS A 124 -21.26 -25.27 36.28
N ALA A 125 -20.51 -24.68 37.22
CA ALA A 125 -19.41 -25.36 37.87
C ALA A 125 -19.84 -26.77 38.33
N GLY A 126 -19.08 -27.79 37.96
CA GLY A 126 -19.41 -29.20 38.22
C GLY A 126 -20.21 -29.92 37.12
N THR A 127 -20.54 -29.27 35.99
CA THR A 127 -21.20 -29.98 34.86
C THR A 127 -20.22 -30.81 34.03
N TYR A 128 -18.95 -30.43 33.99
CA TYR A 128 -17.90 -31.25 33.41
C TYR A 128 -17.38 -32.18 34.52
N ALA A 129 -17.92 -33.38 34.58
CA ALA A 129 -17.39 -34.47 35.38
C ALA A 129 -16.54 -35.35 34.46
N GLU A 130 -15.36 -35.74 34.93
CA GLU A 130 -14.60 -36.80 34.28
C GLU A 130 -15.41 -38.10 34.41
N PRO A 131 -15.57 -38.88 33.32
CA PRO A 131 -16.19 -40.20 33.43
C PRO A 131 -15.36 -41.04 34.41
N GLY A 132 -16.05 -41.76 35.29
CA GLY A 132 -15.37 -42.68 36.21
C GLY A 132 -14.62 -43.77 35.45
N ASP A 133 -13.66 -44.43 36.12
CA ASP A 133 -12.85 -45.49 35.50
C ASP A 133 -13.68 -46.63 34.87
N GLU A 134 -14.93 -46.80 35.31
CA GLU A 134 -15.88 -47.81 34.84
C GLU A 134 -16.96 -47.24 33.89
N GLU A 135 -17.01 -45.92 33.70
CA GLU A 135 -18.04 -45.26 32.90
C GLU A 135 -17.66 -45.28 31.41
N GLY A 136 -18.39 -46.09 30.64
CA GLY A 136 -18.13 -46.29 29.20
C GLY A 136 -17.22 -47.48 28.90
N LEU A 137 -16.71 -48.16 29.94
CA LEU A 137 -16.13 -49.49 29.79
C LEU A 137 -17.24 -50.56 29.86
N PRO A 138 -17.09 -51.66 29.12
CA PRO A 138 -17.86 -52.87 29.35
C PRO A 138 -17.74 -53.29 30.83
N GLY A 139 -18.84 -53.71 31.44
CA GLY A 139 -18.85 -54.13 32.84
C GLY A 139 -17.93 -55.34 33.05
N ALA A 140 -17.37 -55.49 34.26
CA ALA A 140 -16.49 -56.61 34.58
C ALA A 140 -17.10 -58.00 34.29
N ASP A 141 -18.44 -58.08 34.30
CA ASP A 141 -19.20 -59.30 34.05
C ASP A 141 -19.37 -59.64 32.56
N ASP A 142 -19.19 -58.67 31.65
CA ASP A 142 -19.44 -58.88 30.22
C ASP A 142 -18.19 -59.34 29.44
N GLY A 143 -16.99 -59.19 30.01
CA GLY A 143 -15.73 -59.69 29.45
C GLY A 143 -15.40 -59.19 28.03
N THR A 144 -16.07 -58.16 27.52
CA THR A 144 -15.97 -57.74 26.12
C THR A 144 -14.97 -56.60 25.91
N SER A 145 -13.67 -56.90 25.98
CA SER A 145 -12.64 -55.98 25.51
C SER A 145 -12.80 -55.75 23.99
N ALA A 146 -13.15 -54.54 23.56
CA ALA A 146 -13.35 -54.21 22.14
C ALA A 146 -12.00 -54.18 21.39
N ILE A 147 -11.58 -55.31 20.83
CA ILE A 147 -10.48 -55.37 19.86
C ILE A 147 -11.08 -55.02 18.49
N ARG A 148 -10.85 -53.79 17.99
CA ARG A 148 -11.15 -53.49 16.58
C ARG A 148 -10.20 -54.31 15.70
N LYS A 149 -10.77 -55.16 14.84
CA LYS A 149 -10.07 -55.94 13.81
C LYS A 149 -9.75 -55.09 12.60
#